data_AF-B9G520-F1
#
_entry.id   AF-B9G520-F1
#
_cell.length_a   1.000
_cell.length_b   1.000
_cell.length_c   1.000
_cell.angle_alpha   90.00
_cell.angle_beta   90.00
_cell.angle_gamma   90.00
#
_symmetry.space_group_name_H-M   'P 1'
#
loop_
_entity.id
_entity.type
_entity.pdbx_description
1 polymer ?
#
loop_
_entity_poly.entity_id
_entity_poly.type
_entity_poly.pdbx_seq_one_letter_code
_entity_poly.pdbx_strand_id
1 'polypeptide(L)'
;MFRRLLLPLRRCFSTSTSSSATPTLYSSGTTPVSILSWGRGASGQLGGGKEERRLYPSPVAHLSLPDPAPVLSPTPGRLPDAAAAGTAAGGVEVGISCGLFHSAVVVDGGAWVWGKGDGGRLGLGDESSAFVPRHNPNLSELRVLALGGIHSAALTASGEVFTWGYGGFGALGHYVYHRELLPRKVNGPWEGKISHIATSGAHTAAITDSGELYTWGRDEGDGRLGLGSGGGPGEAGSLSVPSKVNALPVSVAAVACGGFFTMALTSDGQLWSWGANSNFELGRGSNSSDWRPQLIPSLKNLHVIQVACGGYHSLALTDEGVVLSWGHGGHGQLGHPTLQNHRVPLAIKALSEERIVYIACGGSTSAAISEKGDLYMWGNARDCQLGVPGLPEIQPLPLMLSFARTSFGGQTAHLPKSKSSGYKHFVSISSGLPCFLAIRRQSPGYSSVHTASFSSQHNQLSTDRSGTVMAERELIDKDKLILRGLQFHGFHGVKQEEKTLGQKFVVDVDAWMDLSAAGETDSISDTVSYTDIYRIAKDVVEGPSRNLLEAVAHRIASATLLKFPQISAVRVKVGKPHVAVQGIVDYLGVEILRYRKDVGGDRQELH
;
A
#
# COMPACT_ATOMS: atom_id res chain seq x y z
N MET A 1 27.15 20.50 49.48
CA MET A 1 25.84 20.81 48.86
C MET A 1 25.59 19.82 47.74
N PHE A 2 24.86 18.73 48.02
CA PHE A 2 24.40 17.78 47.00
C PHE A 2 23.12 18.33 46.36
N ARG A 3 23.09 18.53 45.03
CA ARG A 3 21.84 18.70 44.27
C ARG A 3 21.68 17.51 43.33
N ARG A 4 20.57 16.80 43.54
CA ARG A 4 20.07 15.65 42.79
C ARG A 4 19.91 15.99 41.30
N LEU A 5 20.53 15.19 40.43
CA LEU A 5 20.10 15.07 39.04
C LEU A 5 18.84 14.17 39.01
N LEU A 6 17.75 14.72 38.49
CA LEU A 6 16.58 13.95 38.05
C LEU A 6 16.91 13.33 36.69
N LEU A 7 16.93 12.00 36.62
CA LEU A 7 17.01 11.22 35.40
C LEU A 7 15.72 11.39 34.59
N PRO A 8 15.76 11.56 33.25
CA PRO A 8 14.58 11.40 32.42
C PRO A 8 14.22 9.91 32.32
N LEU A 9 12.92 9.63 32.37
CA LEU A 9 12.29 8.32 32.24
C LEU A 9 12.85 7.56 31.04
N ARG A 10 13.35 6.34 31.29
CA ARG A 10 13.79 5.40 30.25
C ARG A 10 12.61 5.06 29.33
N ARG A 11 12.67 5.49 28.06
CA ARG A 11 11.89 4.90 26.97
C ARG A 11 12.45 3.48 26.72
N CYS A 12 11.66 2.46 27.05
CA CYS A 12 12.04 1.07 26.82
C CYS A 12 11.88 0.75 25.32
N PHE A 13 12.99 0.64 24.60
CA PHE A 13 13.02 0.12 23.23
C PHE A 13 13.27 -1.40 23.31
N SER A 14 12.32 -2.21 22.84
CA SER A 14 12.56 -3.65 22.68
C SER A 14 13.21 -3.92 21.33
N THR A 15 14.49 -4.28 21.35
CA THR A 15 15.14 -4.95 20.23
C THR A 15 15.00 -6.45 20.43
N SER A 16 13.95 -7.06 19.90
CA SER A 16 13.80 -8.54 19.90
C SER A 16 14.06 -9.11 18.51
N THR A 17 15.23 -9.71 18.36
CA THR A 17 15.55 -10.64 17.26
C THR A 17 14.98 -12.02 17.58
N SER A 18 13.76 -12.33 17.12
CA SER A 18 13.30 -13.62 16.57
C SER A 18 11.76 -13.76 16.58
N SER A 19 11.21 -14.26 15.46
CA SER A 19 9.82 -14.72 15.20
C SER A 19 8.74 -13.67 14.83
N SER A 20 8.22 -13.84 13.60
CA SER A 20 6.93 -13.48 12.95
C SER A 20 5.96 -12.41 13.47
N ALA A 21 6.25 -11.61 14.50
CA ALA A 21 5.34 -10.58 15.00
C ALA A 21 5.61 -9.22 14.35
N THR A 22 4.55 -8.54 13.90
CA THR A 22 4.62 -7.16 13.39
C THR A 22 5.12 -6.22 14.50
N PRO A 23 6.15 -5.39 14.26
CA PRO A 23 6.75 -4.57 15.31
C PRO A 23 5.82 -3.42 15.75
N THR A 24 5.85 -3.10 17.05
CA THR A 24 5.24 -1.87 17.58
C THR A 24 6.28 -0.76 17.57
N LEU A 25 6.06 0.30 16.78
CA LEU A 25 7.04 1.39 16.63
C LEU A 25 6.91 2.46 17.70
N TYR A 26 5.68 2.68 18.19
CA TYR A 26 5.37 3.71 19.16
C TYR A 26 4.29 3.21 20.11
N SER A 27 4.45 3.48 21.41
CA SER A 27 3.48 3.12 22.43
C SER A 27 3.44 4.17 23.53
N SER A 28 2.37 4.96 23.55
CA SER A 28 2.08 5.93 24.63
C SER A 28 0.60 5.98 25.01
N GLY A 29 -0.22 5.03 24.55
CA GLY A 29 -1.64 4.95 24.84
C GLY A 29 -2.23 3.61 24.45
N THR A 30 -3.56 3.53 24.38
CA THR A 30 -4.31 2.28 24.17
C THR A 30 -4.98 2.18 22.81
N THR A 31 -5.09 3.28 22.04
CA THR A 31 -5.72 3.26 20.72
C THR A 31 -4.79 2.56 19.71
N PRO A 32 -5.18 1.38 19.18
CA PRO A 32 -4.34 0.64 18.26
C PRO A 32 -4.47 1.20 16.83
N VAL A 33 -3.32 1.45 16.21
CA VAL A 33 -3.22 1.89 14.81
C VAL A 33 -2.26 0.95 14.09
N SER A 34 -2.60 0.54 12.88
CA SER A 34 -1.76 -0.30 12.03
C SER A 34 -1.27 0.48 10.83
N ILE A 35 0.00 0.35 10.53
CA ILE A 35 0.59 0.74 9.25
C ILE A 35 0.51 -0.47 8.34
N LEU A 36 -0.14 -0.32 7.19
CA LEU A 36 -0.33 -1.37 6.19
C LEU A 36 0.58 -1.10 4.99
N SER A 37 1.12 -2.15 4.38
CA SER A 37 1.81 -2.07 3.09
C SER A 37 1.40 -3.16 2.12
N TRP A 38 1.47 -2.87 0.83
CA TRP A 38 1.23 -3.82 -0.25
C TRP A 38 1.92 -3.40 -1.56
N GLY A 39 1.84 -4.27 -2.56
CA GLY A 39 2.52 -4.12 -3.84
C GLY A 39 3.80 -4.97 -3.91
N ARG A 40 4.82 -4.49 -4.60
CA ARG A 40 6.08 -5.21 -4.78
C ARG A 40 7.17 -4.67 -3.87
N GLY A 41 7.80 -5.57 -3.12
CA GLY A 41 8.84 -5.31 -2.13
C GLY A 41 10.20 -5.89 -2.49
N ALA A 42 10.68 -5.62 -3.72
CA ALA A 42 11.93 -6.20 -4.23
C ALA A 42 13.21 -5.71 -3.51
N SER A 43 13.11 -4.73 -2.62
CA SER A 43 14.26 -4.17 -1.90
C SER A 43 13.85 -3.69 -0.50
N GLY A 44 12.90 -4.38 0.11
CA GLY A 44 12.49 -4.13 1.50
C GLY A 44 11.46 -3.01 1.69
N GLN A 45 11.04 -2.29 0.65
CA GLN A 45 10.11 -1.14 0.74
C GLN A 45 8.74 -1.47 1.37
N LEU A 46 8.38 -2.76 1.41
CA LEU A 46 7.20 -3.24 2.10
C LEU A 46 7.37 -3.38 3.62
N GLY A 47 8.57 -3.35 4.18
CA GLY A 47 8.77 -3.38 5.63
C GLY A 47 8.47 -4.74 6.31
N GLY A 48 8.31 -5.80 5.53
CA GLY A 48 7.92 -7.14 5.98
C GLY A 48 9.03 -8.07 6.46
N GLY A 49 10.27 -7.63 6.46
CA GLY A 49 11.44 -8.44 6.81
C GLY A 49 12.01 -9.30 5.68
N LYS A 50 11.39 -9.31 4.51
CA LYS A 50 11.81 -10.11 3.35
C LYS A 50 11.43 -9.43 2.03
N GLU A 51 12.06 -9.88 0.95
CA GLU A 51 11.59 -9.59 -0.41
C GLU A 51 10.31 -10.36 -0.69
N GLU A 52 9.25 -9.64 -1.05
CA GLU A 52 7.97 -10.27 -1.36
C GLU A 52 7.11 -9.39 -2.27
N ARG A 53 6.09 -10.01 -2.87
CA ARG A 53 4.95 -9.29 -3.45
C ARG A 53 3.76 -9.52 -2.54
N ARG A 54 3.19 -8.44 -2.04
CA ARG A 54 1.99 -8.44 -1.20
C ARG A 54 0.79 -8.09 -2.07
N LEU A 55 -0.05 -9.09 -2.30
CA LEU A 55 -1.32 -8.93 -3.01
C LEU A 55 -2.31 -8.07 -2.22
N TYR A 56 -2.23 -8.13 -0.89
CA TYR A 56 -3.18 -7.48 0.01
C TYR A 56 -2.46 -6.55 0.98
N PRO A 57 -3.12 -5.44 1.37
CA PRO A 57 -2.67 -4.59 2.48
C PRO A 57 -2.45 -5.42 3.73
N SER A 58 -1.19 -5.46 4.17
CA SER A 58 -0.76 -6.28 5.30
C SER A 58 -0.05 -5.41 6.33
N PRO A 59 -0.27 -5.62 7.64
CA PRO A 59 0.44 -4.86 8.68
C PRO A 59 1.96 -4.97 8.54
N VAL A 60 2.64 -3.83 8.75
CA VAL A 60 4.11 -3.72 8.82
C VAL A 60 4.59 -3.14 10.14
N ALA A 61 3.70 -2.43 10.82
CA ALA A 61 3.97 -1.80 12.09
C ALA A 61 2.66 -1.52 12.82
N HIS A 62 2.72 -1.52 14.16
CA HIS A 62 1.66 -1.07 15.03
C HIS A 62 2.08 0.18 15.81
N LEU A 63 1.12 1.07 16.07
CA LEU A 63 1.25 2.20 16.98
C LEU A 63 0.17 2.09 18.04
N SER A 64 0.50 2.39 19.28
CA SER A 64 -0.45 2.50 20.39
C SER A 64 -0.50 3.95 20.84
N LEU A 65 -1.52 4.68 20.38
CA LEU A 65 -1.64 6.12 20.52
C LEU A 65 -2.55 6.50 21.71
N PRO A 66 -2.30 7.64 22.38
CA PRO A 66 -3.18 8.15 23.42
C PRO A 66 -4.43 8.78 22.77
N ASP A 67 -5.49 8.92 23.56
CA ASP A 67 -6.61 9.81 23.19
C ASP A 67 -6.27 11.24 23.62
N PRO A 68 -6.62 12.29 22.85
CA PRO A 68 -7.52 12.30 21.69
C PRO A 68 -6.91 11.73 20.40
N ALA A 69 -7.76 11.56 19.38
CA ALA A 69 -7.39 10.96 18.09
C ALA A 69 -6.10 11.56 17.49
N PRO A 70 -5.28 10.73 16.80
CA PRO A 70 -4.06 11.21 16.18
C PRO A 70 -4.34 12.28 15.11
N VAL A 71 -3.35 13.14 14.92
CA VAL A 71 -3.39 14.21 13.91
C VAL A 71 -2.53 13.78 12.73
N LEU A 72 -2.99 14.00 11.49
CA LEU A 72 -2.15 13.75 10.32
C LEU A 72 -1.04 14.79 10.28
N SER A 73 0.19 14.33 10.13
CA SER A 73 1.28 15.20 9.70
C SER A 73 0.92 15.89 8.39
N PRO A 74 1.40 17.13 8.15
CA PRO A 74 1.20 17.81 6.88
C PRO A 74 1.64 16.94 5.68
N THR A 75 0.80 16.89 4.65
CA THR A 75 1.07 16.11 3.43
C THR A 75 1.58 17.05 2.33
N PRO A 76 2.69 16.70 1.63
CA PRO A 76 3.09 17.40 0.41
C PRO A 76 1.91 17.58 -0.57
N GLY A 77 1.78 18.77 -1.15
CA GLY A 77 0.67 19.11 -2.05
C GLY A 77 -0.71 19.36 -1.40
N ARG A 78 -0.90 19.24 -0.08
CA ARG A 78 -2.18 19.52 0.60
C ARG A 78 -2.14 20.85 1.35
N LEU A 79 -3.22 21.64 1.25
CA LEU A 79 -3.38 22.85 2.06
C LEU A 79 -3.50 22.50 3.56
N PRO A 80 -3.01 23.36 4.46
CA PRO A 80 -3.21 23.18 5.90
C PRO A 80 -4.72 23.17 6.24
N ASP A 81 -5.17 22.19 7.02
CA ASP A 81 -6.56 22.14 7.49
C ASP A 81 -6.83 23.31 8.46
N ALA A 82 -7.66 24.28 8.04
CA ALA A 82 -8.02 25.45 8.85
C ALA A 82 -8.68 25.06 10.20
N ALA A 83 -9.39 23.92 10.24
CA ALA A 83 -10.00 23.37 11.45
C ALA A 83 -8.98 22.72 12.42
N ALA A 84 -7.85 22.21 11.90
CA ALA A 84 -6.79 21.58 12.69
C ALA A 84 -5.87 22.62 13.35
N ALA A 85 -5.71 23.80 12.73
CA ALA A 85 -4.87 24.89 13.25
C ALA A 85 -5.34 25.44 14.62
N GLY A 86 -6.65 25.34 14.94
CA GLY A 86 -7.22 25.74 16.22
C GLY A 86 -7.33 24.61 17.26
N THR A 87 -7.05 23.35 16.89
CA THR A 87 -7.28 22.15 17.73
C THR A 87 -6.02 21.33 18.01
N ALA A 88 -4.84 21.79 17.58
CA ALA A 88 -3.54 21.12 17.72
C ALA A 88 -3.00 20.96 19.16
N ALA A 89 -3.82 21.15 20.19
CA ALA A 89 -3.40 20.98 21.58
C ALA A 89 -3.73 19.55 22.05
N GLY A 90 -2.88 18.57 21.70
CA GLY A 90 -2.76 17.34 22.50
C GLY A 90 -2.80 15.96 21.79
N GLY A 91 -3.00 15.90 20.47
CA GLY A 91 -2.94 14.63 19.72
C GLY A 91 -1.53 14.27 19.25
N VAL A 92 -1.21 12.98 19.16
CA VAL A 92 0.08 12.52 18.56
C VAL A 92 0.02 12.67 17.04
N GLU A 93 0.99 13.41 16.48
CA GLU A 93 1.12 13.54 15.02
C GLU A 93 1.65 12.25 14.39
N VAL A 94 1.01 11.82 13.29
CA VAL A 94 1.40 10.64 12.51
C VAL A 94 1.41 10.96 11.02
N GLY A 95 2.54 10.67 10.37
CA GLY A 95 2.74 10.86 8.93
C GLY A 95 3.30 9.60 8.28
N ILE A 96 2.99 9.40 7.00
CA ILE A 96 3.60 8.36 6.17
C ILE A 96 4.10 8.96 4.87
N SER A 97 5.17 8.37 4.34
CA SER A 97 5.76 8.82 3.08
C SER A 97 6.37 7.63 2.35
N CYS A 98 6.24 7.61 1.03
CA CYS A 98 6.77 6.58 0.15
C CYS A 98 7.55 7.26 -0.98
N GLY A 99 8.82 6.89 -1.10
CA GLY A 99 9.63 7.17 -2.27
C GLY A 99 9.63 5.97 -3.21
N LEU A 100 10.45 6.01 -4.26
CA LEU A 100 10.46 4.94 -5.27
C LEU A 100 10.75 3.55 -4.66
N PHE A 101 11.78 3.46 -3.81
CA PHE A 101 12.19 2.18 -3.21
C PHE A 101 12.32 2.21 -1.68
N HIS A 102 11.76 3.22 -1.03
CA HIS A 102 11.85 3.35 0.42
C HIS A 102 10.60 4.02 0.99
N SER A 103 10.38 3.80 2.27
CA SER A 103 9.15 4.06 2.98
C SER A 103 9.49 4.60 4.35
N ALA A 104 8.65 5.48 4.88
CA ALA A 104 8.85 6.03 6.20
C ALA A 104 7.54 6.33 6.93
N VAL A 105 7.63 6.33 8.25
CA VAL A 105 6.59 6.78 9.17
C VAL A 105 7.20 7.84 10.10
N VAL A 106 6.48 8.93 10.30
CA VAL A 106 6.71 9.90 11.37
C VAL A 106 5.69 9.66 12.47
N VAL A 107 6.14 9.57 13.72
CA VAL A 107 5.26 9.52 14.90
C VAL A 107 5.90 10.33 16.02
N ASP A 108 5.16 11.31 16.56
CA ASP A 108 5.60 12.13 17.70
C ASP A 108 7.02 12.72 17.51
N GLY A 109 7.30 13.27 16.34
CA GLY A 109 8.61 13.84 16.01
C GLY A 109 9.73 12.82 15.71
N GLY A 110 9.50 11.52 15.90
CA GLY A 110 10.43 10.45 15.54
C GLY A 110 10.22 9.92 14.12
N ALA A 111 11.28 9.36 13.52
CA ALA A 111 11.24 8.75 12.18
C ALA A 111 11.59 7.26 12.20
N TRP A 112 10.82 6.49 11.45
CA TRP A 112 11.14 5.11 11.09
C TRP A 112 11.21 5.01 9.57
N VAL A 113 12.29 4.42 9.07
CA VAL A 113 12.60 4.33 7.64
C VAL A 113 12.94 2.90 7.27
N TRP A 114 12.54 2.48 6.07
CA TRP A 114 12.88 1.17 5.53
C TRP A 114 12.83 1.15 4.00
N GLY A 115 13.36 0.09 3.41
CA GLY A 115 13.51 -0.08 1.96
C GLY A 115 14.95 -0.12 1.51
N LYS A 116 15.17 0.27 0.25
CA LYS A 116 16.47 0.19 -0.40
C LYS A 116 17.44 1.20 0.21
N GLY A 117 18.67 0.77 0.48
CA GLY A 117 19.70 1.62 1.11
C GLY A 117 20.65 2.32 0.15
N ASP A 118 20.63 2.00 -1.15
CA ASP A 118 21.59 2.51 -2.12
C ASP A 118 21.60 4.04 -2.22
N GLY A 119 22.80 4.61 -2.23
CA GLY A 119 23.00 6.06 -2.18
C GLY A 119 22.73 6.66 -0.81
N GLY A 120 22.51 5.86 0.25
CA GLY A 120 22.28 6.36 1.61
C GLY A 120 20.87 6.88 1.87
N ARG A 121 19.89 6.60 0.99
CA ARG A 121 18.52 7.18 1.06
C ARG A 121 17.74 6.87 2.34
N LEU A 122 18.21 5.95 3.18
CA LEU A 122 17.60 5.70 4.49
C LEU A 122 18.12 6.67 5.57
N GLY A 123 19.27 7.32 5.38
CA GLY A 123 19.80 8.29 6.33
C GLY A 123 20.28 7.67 7.64
N LEU A 124 20.71 6.40 7.60
CA LEU A 124 21.12 5.62 8.78
C LEU A 124 22.65 5.55 8.94
N GLY A 125 23.41 6.25 8.09
CA GLY A 125 24.88 6.25 8.11
C GLY A 125 25.52 5.15 7.26
N ASP A 126 24.71 4.35 6.57
CA ASP A 126 25.15 3.26 5.69
C ASP A 126 24.26 3.15 4.44
N GLU A 127 24.63 2.26 3.52
CA GLU A 127 23.86 1.96 2.30
C GLU A 127 23.09 0.64 2.39
N SER A 128 22.97 0.06 3.58
CA SER A 128 22.32 -1.22 3.78
C SER A 128 20.81 -1.06 3.66
N SER A 129 20.19 -1.85 2.79
CA SER A 129 18.74 -1.95 2.72
C SER A 129 18.16 -2.43 4.05
N ALA A 130 17.01 -1.88 4.42
CA ALA A 130 16.29 -2.22 5.63
C ALA A 130 14.96 -2.89 5.25
N PHE A 131 14.78 -4.14 5.66
CA PHE A 131 13.57 -4.89 5.32
C PHE A 131 12.44 -4.72 6.33
N VAL A 132 12.72 -4.14 7.49
CA VAL A 132 11.75 -3.78 8.53
C VAL A 132 11.92 -2.30 8.90
N PRO A 133 10.89 -1.62 9.42
CA PRO A 133 11.01 -0.25 9.92
C PRO A 133 12.17 -0.12 10.92
N ARG A 134 13.16 0.73 10.60
CA ARG A 134 14.28 1.07 11.50
C ARG A 134 14.13 2.50 11.99
N HIS A 135 14.24 2.70 13.29
CA HIS A 135 14.29 4.04 13.88
C HIS A 135 15.53 4.79 13.36
N ASN A 136 15.36 6.04 12.92
CA ASN A 136 16.46 6.91 12.53
C ASN A 136 16.81 7.86 13.71
N PRO A 137 17.90 7.60 14.45
CA PRO A 137 18.28 8.41 15.61
C PRO A 137 18.84 9.78 15.26
N ASN A 138 19.10 10.05 13.98
CA ASN A 138 19.68 11.31 13.50
C ASN A 138 18.61 12.38 13.20
N LEU A 139 17.35 12.05 13.41
CA LEU A 139 16.22 12.95 13.18
C LEU A 139 15.37 13.02 14.45
N SER A 140 14.99 14.24 14.82
CA SER A 140 14.10 14.52 15.95
C SER A 140 13.21 15.70 15.62
N GLU A 141 12.11 15.85 16.36
CA GLU A 141 11.17 16.97 16.22
C GLU A 141 10.61 17.10 14.79
N LEU A 142 10.47 15.97 14.09
CA LEU A 142 9.98 15.94 12.72
C LEU A 142 8.49 16.23 12.63
N ARG A 143 8.15 16.99 11.60
CA ARG A 143 6.76 17.23 11.20
C ARG A 143 6.42 16.54 9.88
N VAL A 144 7.35 16.52 8.92
CA VAL A 144 7.12 15.97 7.57
C VAL A 144 8.33 15.17 7.10
N LEU A 145 8.08 14.04 6.45
CA LEU A 145 9.03 13.34 5.59
C LEU A 145 8.51 13.34 4.15
N ALA A 146 9.35 13.75 3.21
CA ALA A 146 9.08 13.65 1.78
C ALA A 146 10.16 12.77 1.16
N LEU A 147 9.75 11.63 0.59
CA LEU A 147 10.67 10.63 0.04
C LEU A 147 10.64 10.67 -1.49
N GLY A 148 11.80 10.88 -2.11
CA GLY A 148 11.96 10.98 -3.56
C GLY A 148 12.32 9.65 -4.23
N GLY A 149 12.87 9.74 -5.44
CA GLY A 149 13.34 8.56 -6.18
C GLY A 149 14.63 7.98 -5.61
N ILE A 150 15.54 8.86 -5.22
CA ILE A 150 16.93 8.55 -4.87
C ILE A 150 17.42 9.26 -3.61
N HIS A 151 16.65 10.22 -3.10
CA HIS A 151 16.94 11.02 -1.92
C HIS A 151 15.69 11.21 -1.07
N SER A 152 15.88 11.75 0.12
CA SER A 152 14.81 12.04 1.08
C SER A 152 14.98 13.44 1.63
N ALA A 153 13.86 14.04 2.04
CA ALA A 153 13.80 15.33 2.70
C ALA A 153 12.96 15.24 3.98
N ALA A 154 13.33 16.00 4.99
CA ALA A 154 12.61 16.12 6.25
C ALA A 154 12.42 17.59 6.63
N LEU A 155 11.30 17.88 7.27
CA LEU A 155 10.98 19.18 7.86
C LEU A 155 10.72 19.01 9.35
N THR A 156 11.41 19.78 10.18
CA THR A 156 11.21 19.81 11.63
C THR A 156 10.11 20.80 12.04
N ALA A 157 9.63 20.69 13.27
CA ALA A 157 8.70 21.65 13.88
C ALA A 157 9.30 23.07 14.02
N SER A 158 10.64 23.18 14.09
CA SER A 158 11.36 24.45 14.09
C SER A 158 11.40 25.14 12.71
N GLY A 159 11.03 24.42 11.63
CA GLY A 159 11.07 24.91 10.26
C GLY A 159 12.41 24.67 9.55
N GLU A 160 13.21 23.72 10.04
CA GLU A 160 14.49 23.35 9.45
C GLU A 160 14.32 22.20 8.46
N VAL A 161 15.00 22.30 7.31
CA VAL A 161 14.97 21.28 6.26
C VAL A 161 16.25 20.46 6.31
N PHE A 162 16.11 19.14 6.27
CA PHE A 162 17.20 18.20 6.11
C PHE A 162 17.02 17.40 4.84
N THR A 163 18.10 17.10 4.13
CA THR A 163 18.07 16.14 3.02
C THR A 163 19.24 15.16 3.09
N TRP A 164 19.06 13.98 2.52
CA TRP A 164 20.08 12.94 2.43
C TRP A 164 19.77 11.95 1.30
N GLY A 165 20.67 11.00 1.08
CA GLY A 165 20.60 10.05 -0.01
C GLY A 165 21.50 10.44 -1.17
N TYR A 166 21.14 10.04 -2.37
CA TYR A 166 21.96 10.34 -3.55
C TYR A 166 21.81 11.81 -3.94
N GLY A 167 22.91 12.57 -3.89
CA GLY A 167 22.93 13.99 -4.23
C GLY A 167 23.40 14.33 -5.63
N GLY A 168 23.62 13.34 -6.50
CA GLY A 168 23.81 13.63 -7.92
C GLY A 168 22.65 14.49 -8.44
N PHE A 169 22.97 15.37 -9.39
CA PHE A 169 22.04 16.40 -9.89
C PHE A 169 21.63 17.46 -8.86
N GLY A 170 22.34 17.59 -7.73
CA GLY A 170 22.13 18.68 -6.77
C GLY A 170 20.86 18.58 -5.93
N ALA A 171 20.14 17.45 -5.96
CA ALA A 171 18.83 17.28 -5.32
C ALA A 171 18.83 17.48 -3.79
N LEU A 172 20.00 17.44 -3.16
CA LEU A 172 20.17 17.70 -1.72
C LEU A 172 20.23 19.19 -1.38
N GLY A 173 20.74 20.04 -2.27
CA GLY A 173 20.74 21.49 -2.03
C GLY A 173 21.84 21.98 -1.07
N HIS A 174 22.96 21.25 -0.93
CA HIS A 174 24.08 21.63 -0.05
C HIS A 174 25.43 21.76 -0.79
N TYR A 175 25.42 22.04 -2.10
CA TYR A 175 26.60 21.94 -2.98
C TYR A 175 27.22 20.54 -3.06
N VAL A 176 26.44 19.51 -2.73
CA VAL A 176 26.86 18.11 -2.75
C VAL A 176 26.31 17.42 -3.99
N TYR A 177 27.20 16.86 -4.80
CA TYR A 177 26.88 16.05 -5.99
C TYR A 177 27.15 14.55 -5.79
N HIS A 178 27.52 14.15 -4.57
CA HIS A 178 27.68 12.75 -4.16
C HIS A 178 26.58 12.38 -3.15
N ARG A 179 26.71 11.22 -2.50
CA ARG A 179 25.73 10.74 -1.52
C ARG A 179 25.97 11.28 -0.12
N GLU A 180 24.89 11.64 0.58
CA GLU A 180 24.88 11.91 2.02
C GLU A 180 24.24 10.71 2.72
N LEU A 181 25.01 10.02 3.57
CA LEU A 181 24.54 8.83 4.28
C LEU A 181 23.73 9.17 5.54
N LEU A 182 23.82 10.43 6.01
CA LEU A 182 23.14 10.96 7.16
C LEU A 182 22.33 12.21 6.76
N PRO A 183 21.20 12.49 7.42
CA PRO A 183 20.47 13.74 7.27
C PRO A 183 21.37 14.94 7.47
N ARG A 184 21.44 15.81 6.46
CA ARG A 184 22.18 17.07 6.52
C ARG A 184 21.25 18.25 6.36
N LYS A 185 21.42 19.26 7.20
CA LYS A 185 20.62 20.49 7.16
C LYS A 185 20.90 21.24 5.85
N VAL A 186 19.83 21.64 5.16
CA VAL A 186 19.88 22.55 4.02
C VAL A 186 20.00 23.98 4.55
N ASN A 187 21.04 24.69 4.12
CA ASN A 187 21.16 26.13 4.35
C ASN A 187 20.78 26.85 3.05
N GLY A 188 19.49 27.15 2.89
CA GLY A 188 18.99 27.91 1.75
C GLY A 188 18.99 29.43 2.00
N PRO A 189 18.85 30.23 0.94
CA PRO A 189 18.83 31.70 1.03
C PRO A 189 17.48 32.27 1.46
N TRP A 190 16.59 31.44 2.01
CA TRP A 190 15.26 31.86 2.45
C TRP A 190 15.30 32.63 3.77
N GLU A 191 14.37 33.56 3.91
CA GLU A 191 14.08 34.22 5.18
C GLU A 191 12.90 33.52 5.86
N GLY A 192 12.91 33.51 7.20
CA GLY A 192 11.85 32.87 7.99
C GLY A 192 11.97 31.34 8.07
N LYS A 193 10.86 30.69 8.42
CA LYS A 193 10.80 29.24 8.61
C LYS A 193 10.25 28.56 7.37
N ILE A 194 10.70 27.34 7.10
CA ILE A 194 10.04 26.49 6.11
C ILE A 194 8.76 25.90 6.71
N SER A 195 7.67 26.02 5.97
CA SER A 195 6.34 25.54 6.34
C SER A 195 5.94 24.27 5.59
N HIS A 196 6.49 24.05 4.39
CA HIS A 196 6.15 22.92 3.54
C HIS A 196 7.36 22.41 2.74
N ILE A 197 7.41 21.10 2.47
CA ILE A 197 8.42 20.49 1.60
C ILE A 197 7.78 19.48 0.65
N ALA A 198 8.38 19.29 -0.52
CA ALA A 198 8.05 18.22 -1.45
C ALA A 198 9.31 17.74 -2.17
N THR A 199 9.33 16.47 -2.55
CA THR A 199 10.37 15.91 -3.43
C THR A 199 9.78 14.81 -4.29
N SER A 200 10.27 14.72 -5.53
CA SER A 200 9.98 13.60 -6.43
C SER A 200 11.04 13.53 -7.53
N GLY A 201 11.29 12.32 -8.04
CA GLY A 201 12.36 12.06 -9.00
C GLY A 201 13.72 12.47 -8.43
N ALA A 202 14.24 13.60 -8.91
CA ALA A 202 15.54 14.19 -8.55
C ALA A 202 15.48 15.70 -8.29
N HIS A 203 14.33 16.24 -7.85
CA HIS A 203 14.23 17.65 -7.43
C HIS A 203 13.43 17.79 -6.14
N THR A 204 13.70 18.89 -5.43
CA THR A 204 13.15 19.20 -4.13
C THR A 204 12.59 20.62 -4.15
N ALA A 205 11.51 20.83 -3.42
CA ALA A 205 10.87 22.13 -3.22
C ALA A 205 10.63 22.38 -1.73
N ALA A 206 10.73 23.65 -1.34
CA ALA A 206 10.41 24.12 0.00
C ALA A 206 9.63 25.45 -0.08
N ILE A 207 8.69 25.64 0.84
CA ILE A 207 7.89 26.86 0.96
C ILE A 207 8.17 27.52 2.31
N THR A 208 8.40 28.82 2.33
CA THR A 208 8.51 29.59 3.58
C THR A 208 7.15 29.84 4.23
N ASP A 209 7.11 30.23 5.49
CA ASP A 209 5.89 30.72 6.16
C ASP A 209 5.26 31.96 5.48
N SER A 210 6.06 32.77 4.80
CA SER A 210 5.61 33.89 3.95
C SER A 210 5.07 33.47 2.57
N GLY A 211 5.16 32.18 2.23
CA GLY A 211 4.66 31.62 0.98
C GLY A 211 5.59 31.77 -0.22
N GLU A 212 6.89 31.97 0.01
CA GLU A 212 7.90 31.96 -1.04
C GLU A 212 8.32 30.54 -1.39
N LEU A 213 8.38 30.23 -2.69
CA LEU A 213 8.78 28.91 -3.19
C LEU A 213 10.26 28.87 -3.56
N TYR A 214 10.96 27.87 -3.06
CA TYR A 214 12.35 27.55 -3.42
C TYR A 214 12.41 26.16 -4.03
N THR A 215 13.19 25.99 -5.09
CA THR A 215 13.39 24.72 -5.79
C THR A 215 14.87 24.47 -6.05
N TRP A 216 15.27 23.20 -6.09
CA TRP A 216 16.62 22.76 -6.44
C TRP A 216 16.64 21.31 -6.91
N GLY A 217 17.76 20.88 -7.48
CA GLY A 217 17.95 19.56 -8.05
C GLY A 217 18.09 19.58 -9.57
N ARG A 218 17.61 18.51 -10.21
CA ARG A 218 17.77 18.28 -11.65
C ARG A 218 16.76 19.10 -12.46
N ASP A 219 17.21 19.86 -13.45
CA ASP A 219 16.31 20.62 -14.34
C ASP A 219 16.04 19.90 -15.68
N GLU A 220 17.05 19.22 -16.25
CA GLU A 220 17.02 18.55 -17.58
C GLU A 220 16.55 19.43 -18.75
N GLY A 221 16.50 20.74 -18.61
CA GLY A 221 16.05 21.65 -19.68
C GLY A 221 14.54 21.70 -19.90
N ASP A 222 13.76 20.84 -19.25
CA ASP A 222 12.28 20.92 -19.24
C ASP A 222 11.76 22.01 -18.29
N GLY A 223 12.63 22.57 -17.45
CA GLY A 223 12.31 23.73 -16.63
C GLY A 223 11.59 23.42 -15.33
N ARG A 224 11.63 22.18 -14.82
CA ARG A 224 10.87 21.75 -13.63
C ARG A 224 11.19 22.56 -12.37
N LEU A 225 12.35 23.20 -12.32
CA LEU A 225 12.73 24.05 -11.20
C LEU A 225 12.06 25.43 -11.26
N GLY A 226 11.65 25.90 -12.43
CA GLY A 226 10.94 27.18 -12.57
C GLY A 226 11.83 28.42 -12.63
N LEU A 227 13.11 28.26 -12.99
CA LEU A 227 14.16 29.26 -12.76
C LEU A 227 14.76 29.86 -14.04
N GLY A 228 14.17 29.59 -15.20
CA GLY A 228 14.62 30.10 -16.49
C GLY A 228 15.20 29.04 -17.42
N SER A 229 15.46 29.43 -18.66
CA SER A 229 15.93 28.54 -19.75
C SER A 229 17.44 28.25 -19.73
N GLY A 230 18.18 28.83 -18.78
CA GLY A 230 19.60 28.55 -18.59
C GLY A 230 19.76 27.67 -17.37
N GLY A 231 19.71 26.34 -17.57
CA GLY A 231 19.77 25.34 -16.50
C GLY A 231 20.78 25.72 -15.41
N GLY A 232 20.48 25.32 -14.17
CA GLY A 232 21.21 25.81 -12.99
C GLY A 232 22.73 25.77 -13.09
N PRO A 233 23.46 26.67 -12.39
CA PRO A 233 24.91 26.57 -12.22
C PRO A 233 25.29 25.21 -11.61
N GLY A 234 25.62 24.24 -12.47
CA GLY A 234 26.01 22.89 -12.08
C GLY A 234 26.16 21.94 -13.26
N GLU A 235 26.72 20.76 -12.98
CA GLU A 235 26.87 19.70 -13.99
C GLU A 235 25.51 19.30 -14.58
N ALA A 236 25.46 19.21 -15.91
CA ALA A 236 24.26 18.82 -16.66
C ALA A 236 22.99 19.65 -16.38
N GLY A 237 23.12 20.95 -16.07
CA GLY A 237 21.99 21.87 -15.88
C GLY A 237 21.25 21.66 -14.56
N SER A 238 21.98 21.33 -13.49
CA SER A 238 21.41 21.06 -12.16
C SER A 238 21.66 22.21 -11.17
N LEU A 239 20.76 22.43 -10.22
CA LEU A 239 20.95 23.34 -9.10
C LEU A 239 21.25 22.59 -7.82
N SER A 240 22.44 22.79 -7.28
CA SER A 240 22.86 22.20 -6.01
C SER A 240 22.57 23.06 -4.78
N VAL A 241 21.80 24.14 -4.96
CA VAL A 241 21.31 25.01 -3.88
C VAL A 241 19.87 25.44 -4.10
N PRO A 242 19.09 25.60 -3.01
CA PRO A 242 17.76 26.17 -3.07
C PRO A 242 17.77 27.55 -3.72
N SER A 243 16.91 27.73 -4.72
CA SER A 243 16.78 28.99 -5.45
C SER A 243 15.31 29.41 -5.50
N LYS A 244 15.04 30.69 -5.25
CA LYS A 244 13.69 31.25 -5.23
C LYS A 244 13.08 31.26 -6.63
N VAL A 245 11.85 30.76 -6.77
CA VAL A 245 11.07 30.79 -8.02
C VAL A 245 10.48 32.17 -8.24
N ASN A 246 11.32 33.14 -8.64
CA ASN A 246 10.92 34.54 -8.80
C ASN A 246 9.84 34.79 -9.88
N ALA A 247 9.70 33.85 -10.82
CA ALA A 247 8.68 33.94 -11.87
C ALA A 247 7.26 33.64 -11.38
N LEU A 248 7.10 33.10 -10.16
CA LEU A 248 5.80 32.88 -9.55
C LEU A 248 5.33 34.18 -8.86
N PRO A 249 4.26 34.83 -9.34
CA PRO A 249 3.86 36.15 -8.85
C PRO A 249 2.96 36.10 -7.61
N VAL A 250 2.76 34.92 -7.02
CA VAL A 250 1.79 34.65 -5.94
C VAL A 250 2.46 33.89 -4.80
N SER A 251 1.98 34.13 -3.58
CA SER A 251 2.35 33.32 -2.42
C SER A 251 1.70 31.93 -2.53
N VAL A 252 2.47 30.90 -2.19
CA VAL A 252 2.03 29.51 -2.22
C VAL A 252 1.86 28.95 -0.81
N ALA A 253 0.94 28.00 -0.67
CA ALA A 253 0.65 27.33 0.59
C ALA A 253 0.98 25.83 0.55
N ALA A 254 1.01 25.23 -0.63
CA ALA A 254 1.45 23.85 -0.82
C ALA A 254 2.14 23.64 -2.16
N VAL A 255 3.02 22.64 -2.24
CA VAL A 255 3.73 22.24 -3.46
C VAL A 255 3.74 20.72 -3.58
N ALA A 256 3.62 20.21 -4.80
CA ALA A 256 3.83 18.82 -5.16
C ALA A 256 4.80 18.70 -6.34
N CYS A 257 5.69 17.73 -6.26
CA CYS A 257 6.67 17.43 -7.30
C CYS A 257 6.23 16.17 -8.05
N GLY A 258 6.11 16.27 -9.38
CA GLY A 258 5.97 15.10 -10.26
C GLY A 258 7.33 14.51 -10.64
N GLY A 259 7.36 13.54 -11.56
CA GLY A 259 8.64 13.00 -12.04
C GLY A 259 9.54 14.07 -12.66
N PHE A 260 8.93 14.98 -13.44
CA PHE A 260 9.61 15.94 -14.31
C PHE A 260 8.95 17.33 -14.34
N PHE A 261 8.00 17.60 -13.44
CA PHE A 261 7.21 18.83 -13.39
C PHE A 261 6.85 19.19 -11.96
N THR A 262 6.41 20.43 -11.74
CA THR A 262 6.06 20.95 -10.42
C THR A 262 4.68 21.58 -10.45
N MET A 263 3.94 21.39 -9.35
CA MET A 263 2.63 21.98 -9.10
C MET A 263 2.68 22.79 -7.82
N ALA A 264 2.21 24.03 -7.86
CA ALA A 264 2.07 24.87 -6.69
C ALA A 264 0.62 25.32 -6.47
N LEU A 265 0.18 25.23 -5.22
CA LEU A 265 -1.17 25.52 -4.79
C LEU A 265 -1.13 26.73 -3.86
N THR A 266 -1.90 27.75 -4.20
CA THR A 266 -2.08 28.96 -3.38
C THR A 266 -3.10 28.71 -2.26
N SER A 267 -3.12 29.56 -1.24
CA SER A 267 -4.07 29.43 -0.12
C SER A 267 -5.54 29.61 -0.51
N ASP A 268 -5.81 30.34 -1.60
CA ASP A 268 -7.15 30.50 -2.18
C ASP A 268 -7.53 29.36 -3.15
N GLY A 269 -6.69 28.33 -3.27
CA GLY A 269 -6.98 27.11 -4.01
C GLY A 269 -6.70 27.17 -5.52
N GLN A 270 -5.92 28.16 -5.97
CA GLN A 270 -5.48 28.24 -7.37
C GLN A 270 -4.26 27.35 -7.62
N LEU A 271 -4.31 26.60 -8.73
CA LEU A 271 -3.25 25.65 -9.09
C LEU A 271 -2.39 26.19 -10.25
N TRP A 272 -1.08 26.23 -10.02
CA TRP A 272 -0.06 26.67 -10.96
C TRP A 272 0.86 25.50 -11.34
N SER A 273 1.28 25.42 -12.61
CA SER A 273 2.06 24.30 -13.14
C SER A 273 3.19 24.74 -14.08
N TRP A 274 4.31 24.01 -14.06
CA TRP A 274 5.46 24.18 -14.96
C TRP A 274 6.34 22.92 -14.99
N GLY A 275 7.26 22.85 -15.96
CA GLY A 275 8.16 21.73 -16.22
C GLY A 275 7.80 20.95 -17.47
N ALA A 276 8.13 19.65 -17.47
CA ALA A 276 7.86 18.75 -18.59
C ALA A 276 6.36 18.58 -18.83
N ASN A 277 5.96 18.51 -20.10
CA ASN A 277 4.54 18.48 -20.47
C ASN A 277 4.21 17.60 -21.68
N SER A 278 5.09 16.66 -22.05
CA SER A 278 4.93 15.84 -23.27
C SER A 278 3.68 14.95 -23.24
N ASN A 279 3.18 14.59 -22.06
CA ASN A 279 1.92 13.87 -21.86
C ASN A 279 0.80 14.75 -21.31
N PHE A 280 0.92 16.08 -21.42
CA PHE A 280 0.00 17.07 -20.87
C PHE A 280 -0.05 17.14 -19.33
N GLU A 281 1.04 16.77 -18.66
CA GLU A 281 1.19 16.78 -17.20
C GLU A 281 0.80 18.11 -16.54
N LEU A 282 0.95 19.23 -17.28
CA LEU A 282 0.66 20.57 -16.79
C LEU A 282 -0.83 20.96 -16.85
N GLY A 283 -1.65 20.24 -17.62
CA GLY A 283 -3.11 20.42 -17.64
C GLY A 283 -3.61 21.72 -18.29
N ARG A 284 -2.75 22.42 -19.05
CA ARG A 284 -3.05 23.74 -19.64
C ARG A 284 -3.65 23.68 -21.06
N GLY A 285 -4.01 22.50 -21.55
CA GLY A 285 -4.54 22.29 -22.89
C GLY A 285 -3.50 22.11 -24.00
N SER A 286 -2.22 22.40 -23.75
CA SER A 286 -1.08 22.15 -24.63
C SER A 286 -0.14 21.08 -24.05
N ASN A 287 0.72 20.48 -24.88
CA ASN A 287 1.78 19.54 -24.48
C ASN A 287 3.20 20.15 -24.55
N SER A 288 3.30 21.48 -24.57
CA SER A 288 4.58 22.17 -24.57
C SER A 288 5.12 22.30 -23.15
N SER A 289 6.34 21.82 -22.92
CA SER A 289 7.07 22.08 -21.67
C SER A 289 7.29 23.58 -21.53
N ASP A 290 7.22 24.08 -20.31
CA ASP A 290 7.49 25.49 -20.00
C ASP A 290 8.04 25.60 -18.59
N TRP A 291 9.13 26.33 -18.42
CA TRP A 291 9.70 26.59 -17.11
C TRP A 291 8.88 27.62 -16.33
N ARG A 292 8.07 28.45 -16.98
CA ARG A 292 7.33 29.52 -16.29
C ARG A 292 6.14 28.92 -15.55
N PRO A 293 6.00 29.16 -14.24
CA PRO A 293 4.77 28.85 -13.54
C PRO A 293 3.59 29.55 -14.21
N GLN A 294 2.57 28.77 -14.57
CA GLN A 294 1.32 29.31 -15.14
C GLN A 294 0.10 28.72 -14.44
N LEU A 295 -0.91 29.55 -14.24
CA LEU A 295 -2.22 29.13 -13.73
C LEU A 295 -2.84 28.09 -14.68
N ILE A 296 -3.44 27.04 -14.12
CA ILE A 296 -4.24 26.07 -14.88
C ILE A 296 -5.63 26.68 -15.15
N PRO A 297 -5.95 27.11 -16.38
CA PRO A 297 -7.12 27.98 -16.60
C PRO A 297 -8.45 27.30 -16.29
N SER A 298 -8.57 26.00 -16.54
CA SER A 298 -9.79 25.22 -16.31
C SER A 298 -10.11 25.00 -14.82
N LEU A 299 -9.17 25.27 -13.92
CA LEU A 299 -9.35 25.13 -12.47
C LEU A 299 -9.52 26.48 -11.76
N LYS A 300 -9.42 27.61 -12.47
CA LYS A 300 -9.42 28.96 -11.88
C LYS A 300 -10.60 29.26 -10.95
N ASN A 301 -11.77 28.66 -11.23
CA ASN A 301 -13.00 28.90 -10.48
C ASN A 301 -13.32 27.77 -9.48
N LEU A 302 -12.40 26.84 -9.25
CA LEU A 302 -12.54 25.77 -8.28
C LEU A 302 -11.59 26.02 -7.11
N HIS A 303 -12.02 25.67 -5.90
CA HIS A 303 -11.15 25.75 -4.73
C HIS A 303 -10.46 24.39 -4.52
N VAL A 304 -9.23 24.27 -5.05
CA VAL A 304 -8.41 23.06 -4.90
C VAL A 304 -7.77 23.04 -3.51
N ILE A 305 -7.92 21.93 -2.78
CA ILE A 305 -7.37 21.75 -1.42
C ILE A 305 -6.19 20.79 -1.37
N GLN A 306 -6.02 19.96 -2.41
CA GLN A 306 -4.89 19.04 -2.52
C GLN A 306 -4.52 18.78 -3.98
N VAL A 307 -3.22 18.68 -4.25
CA VAL A 307 -2.65 18.18 -5.49
C VAL A 307 -1.72 17.00 -5.21
N ALA A 308 -1.77 15.98 -6.04
CA ALA A 308 -0.85 14.85 -6.01
C ALA A 308 -0.28 14.57 -7.41
N CYS A 309 1.02 14.38 -7.51
CA CYS A 309 1.71 14.19 -8.79
C CYS A 309 2.34 12.81 -8.87
N GLY A 310 2.06 12.09 -9.95
CA GLY A 310 2.72 10.84 -10.29
C GLY A 310 3.97 11.06 -11.14
N GLY A 311 4.38 10.00 -11.86
CA GLY A 311 5.50 10.09 -12.79
C GLY A 311 5.19 11.03 -13.97
N TYR A 312 3.99 10.87 -14.54
CA TYR A 312 3.54 11.55 -15.75
C TYR A 312 2.06 11.97 -15.71
N HIS A 313 1.46 12.04 -14.52
CA HIS A 313 0.05 12.43 -14.36
C HIS A 313 -0.16 13.20 -13.06
N SER A 314 -1.31 13.85 -12.95
CA SER A 314 -1.67 14.69 -11.81
C SER A 314 -3.11 14.44 -11.38
N LEU A 315 -3.35 14.57 -10.08
CA LEU A 315 -4.65 14.60 -9.45
C LEU A 315 -4.83 15.92 -8.70
N ALA A 316 -6.04 16.47 -8.73
CA ALA A 316 -6.47 17.57 -7.87
C ALA A 316 -7.74 17.17 -7.12
N LEU A 317 -7.83 17.58 -5.85
CA LEU A 317 -9.01 17.42 -5.01
C LEU A 317 -9.55 18.79 -4.66
N THR A 318 -10.85 19.01 -4.89
CA THR A 318 -11.55 20.22 -4.46
C THR A 318 -12.11 20.09 -3.04
N ASP A 319 -12.45 21.21 -2.41
CA ASP A 319 -13.16 21.27 -1.13
C ASP A 319 -14.56 20.64 -1.15
N GLU A 320 -15.19 20.60 -2.33
CA GLU A 320 -16.43 19.85 -2.57
C GLU A 320 -16.23 18.33 -2.59
N GLY A 321 -14.99 17.85 -2.54
CA GLY A 321 -14.65 16.42 -2.58
C GLY A 321 -14.59 15.83 -3.98
N VAL A 322 -14.48 16.66 -5.02
CA VAL A 322 -14.37 16.24 -6.42
C VAL A 322 -12.91 15.98 -6.76
N VAL A 323 -12.63 14.82 -7.37
CA VAL A 323 -11.29 14.47 -7.88
C VAL A 323 -11.21 14.73 -9.38
N LEU A 324 -10.21 15.49 -9.79
CA LEU A 324 -9.86 15.72 -11.20
C LEU A 324 -8.51 15.09 -11.53
N SER A 325 -8.37 14.62 -12.77
CA SER A 325 -7.17 13.94 -13.27
C SER A 325 -6.78 14.41 -14.67
N TRP A 326 -5.48 14.48 -14.95
CA TRP A 326 -4.93 14.80 -16.27
C TRP A 326 -3.48 14.32 -16.44
N GLY A 327 -2.96 14.43 -17.65
CA GLY A 327 -1.63 13.94 -18.03
C GLY A 327 -1.69 12.60 -18.77
N HIS A 328 -0.71 11.73 -18.51
CA HIS A 328 -0.58 10.42 -19.14
C HIS A 328 -1.68 9.43 -18.71
N GLY A 329 -2.35 8.80 -19.67
CA GLY A 329 -3.45 7.84 -19.41
C GLY A 329 -3.14 6.37 -19.72
N GLY A 330 -1.98 6.07 -20.31
CA GLY A 330 -1.68 4.76 -20.91
C GLY A 330 -1.65 3.57 -19.94
N HIS A 331 -1.55 3.81 -18.63
CA HIS A 331 -1.65 2.79 -17.59
C HIS A 331 -2.94 2.88 -16.78
N GLY A 332 -3.94 3.63 -17.26
CA GLY A 332 -5.22 3.81 -16.58
C GLY A 332 -5.16 4.73 -15.35
N GLN A 333 -4.04 5.40 -15.09
CA GLN A 333 -3.81 6.20 -13.87
C GLN A 333 -4.72 7.44 -13.74
N LEU A 334 -5.46 7.79 -14.80
CA LEU A 334 -6.41 8.89 -14.79
C LEU A 334 -7.81 8.51 -14.30
N GLY A 335 -8.14 7.22 -14.15
CA GLY A 335 -9.43 6.85 -13.56
C GLY A 335 -10.63 7.04 -14.52
N HIS A 336 -10.37 7.13 -15.83
CA HIS A 336 -11.39 7.32 -16.85
C HIS A 336 -11.59 6.04 -17.69
N PRO A 337 -12.73 5.87 -18.37
CA PRO A 337 -13.00 4.68 -19.18
C PRO A 337 -12.01 4.45 -20.35
N THR A 338 -11.21 5.45 -20.69
CA THR A 338 -10.23 5.38 -21.79
C THR A 338 -8.81 5.56 -21.26
N LEU A 339 -7.84 5.00 -21.97
CA LEU A 339 -6.41 5.11 -21.66
C LEU A 339 -5.74 6.33 -22.33
N GLN A 340 -6.53 7.29 -22.80
CA GLN A 340 -6.03 8.46 -23.53
C GLN A 340 -5.44 9.49 -22.57
N ASN A 341 -4.40 10.18 -23.00
CA ASN A 341 -3.88 11.32 -22.27
C ASN A 341 -4.93 12.43 -22.21
N HIS A 342 -5.02 13.13 -21.09
CA HIS A 342 -5.98 14.21 -20.89
C HIS A 342 -5.24 15.54 -20.81
N ARG A 343 -5.54 16.43 -21.75
CA ARG A 343 -4.86 17.73 -21.89
C ARG A 343 -5.26 18.79 -20.88
N VAL A 344 -6.40 18.59 -20.23
CA VAL A 344 -6.95 19.45 -19.18
C VAL A 344 -7.50 18.56 -18.05
N PRO A 345 -7.50 19.06 -16.80
CA PRO A 345 -8.17 18.40 -15.67
C PRO A 345 -9.61 18.00 -16.00
N LEU A 346 -9.92 16.72 -15.79
CA LEU A 346 -11.26 16.16 -15.96
C LEU A 346 -11.71 15.47 -14.68
N ALA A 347 -12.96 15.73 -14.28
CA ALA A 347 -13.54 15.07 -13.11
C ALA A 347 -13.67 13.55 -13.32
N ILE A 348 -13.27 12.78 -12.31
CA ILE A 348 -13.40 11.32 -12.30
C ILE A 348 -14.84 10.95 -11.96
N LYS A 349 -15.66 10.75 -12.99
CA LYS A 349 -17.09 10.42 -12.84
C LYS A 349 -17.36 9.18 -11.97
N ALA A 350 -16.43 8.21 -11.95
CA ALA A 350 -16.57 7.02 -11.13
C ALA A 350 -16.53 7.29 -9.61
N LEU A 351 -16.11 8.48 -9.20
CA LEU A 351 -16.08 8.93 -7.79
C LEU A 351 -17.15 9.98 -7.48
N SER A 352 -18.08 10.29 -8.40
CA SER A 352 -19.04 11.41 -8.22
C SER A 352 -19.98 11.24 -7.04
N GLU A 353 -20.29 10.00 -6.66
CA GLU A 353 -21.20 9.69 -5.54
C GLU A 353 -20.47 9.63 -4.19
N GLU A 354 -19.15 9.87 -4.18
CA GLU A 354 -18.32 9.79 -3.00
C GLU A 354 -17.69 11.14 -2.69
N ARG A 355 -17.79 11.58 -1.43
CA ARG A 355 -17.07 12.75 -0.95
C ARG A 355 -15.64 12.36 -0.65
N ILE A 356 -14.70 12.68 -1.54
CA ILE A 356 -13.27 12.39 -1.34
C ILE A 356 -12.65 13.41 -0.41
N VAL A 357 -11.76 12.96 0.49
CA VAL A 357 -11.07 13.81 1.48
C VAL A 357 -9.55 13.73 1.38
N TYR A 358 -9.02 12.79 0.59
CA TYR A 358 -7.59 12.63 0.41
C TYR A 358 -7.26 11.94 -0.91
N ILE A 359 -6.19 12.37 -1.58
CA ILE A 359 -5.66 11.78 -2.82
C ILE A 359 -4.16 11.46 -2.72
N ALA A 360 -3.70 10.49 -3.49
CA ALA A 360 -2.26 10.20 -3.66
C ALA A 360 -1.96 9.63 -5.06
N CYS A 361 -0.72 9.82 -5.51
CA CYS A 361 -0.21 9.33 -6.79
C CYS A 361 1.05 8.49 -6.59
N GLY A 362 1.06 7.26 -7.12
CA GLY A 362 2.31 6.57 -7.40
C GLY A 362 2.82 6.96 -8.78
N GLY A 363 3.86 6.30 -9.27
CA GLY A 363 4.41 6.67 -10.58
C GLY A 363 3.46 6.42 -11.77
N SER A 364 2.64 5.36 -11.70
CA SER A 364 1.62 5.02 -12.72
C SER A 364 0.31 4.56 -12.08
N THR A 365 0.04 4.99 -10.86
CA THR A 365 -1.10 4.58 -10.03
C THR A 365 -1.66 5.77 -9.28
N SER A 366 -2.91 5.64 -8.87
CA SER A 366 -3.65 6.70 -8.20
C SER A 366 -4.50 6.10 -7.11
N ALA A 367 -4.73 6.89 -6.06
CA ALA A 367 -5.59 6.50 -4.95
C ALA A 367 -6.39 7.70 -4.42
N ALA A 368 -7.57 7.39 -3.88
CA ALA A 368 -8.44 8.34 -3.21
C ALA A 368 -9.08 7.71 -1.97
N ILE A 369 -9.36 8.51 -0.95
CA ILE A 369 -10.04 8.08 0.27
C ILE A 369 -11.30 8.92 0.44
N SER A 370 -12.44 8.28 0.64
CA SER A 370 -13.70 8.97 0.93
C SER A 370 -13.79 9.41 2.39
N GLU A 371 -14.70 10.33 2.70
CA GLU A 371 -15.02 10.74 4.07
C GLU A 371 -15.48 9.56 4.96
N LYS A 372 -16.02 8.50 4.34
CA LYS A 372 -16.42 7.25 5.02
C LYS A 372 -15.21 6.36 5.37
N GLY A 373 -14.03 6.68 4.86
CA GLY A 373 -12.82 5.85 4.99
C GLY A 373 -12.69 4.76 3.93
N ASP A 374 -13.52 4.76 2.88
CA ASP A 374 -13.39 3.82 1.76
C ASP A 374 -12.16 4.20 0.92
N LEU A 375 -11.27 3.23 0.66
CA LEU A 375 -10.07 3.41 -0.16
C LEU A 375 -10.35 2.98 -1.61
N TYR A 376 -10.10 3.88 -2.54
CA TYR A 376 -10.18 3.64 -3.98
C TYR A 376 -8.79 3.67 -4.61
N MET A 377 -8.50 2.73 -5.51
CA MET A 377 -7.24 2.69 -6.26
C MET A 377 -7.45 2.34 -7.73
N TRP A 378 -6.61 2.89 -8.60
CA TRP A 378 -6.62 2.62 -10.04
C TRP A 378 -5.24 2.87 -10.68
N GLY A 379 -5.11 2.49 -11.95
CA GLY A 379 -3.89 2.59 -12.73
C GLY A 379 -3.23 1.23 -12.96
N ASN A 380 -1.90 1.21 -13.00
CA ASN A 380 -1.13 0.00 -13.21
C ASN A 380 -1.33 -0.98 -12.04
N ALA A 381 -1.61 -2.26 -12.34
CA ALA A 381 -1.81 -3.32 -11.36
C ALA A 381 -0.79 -4.47 -11.48
N ARG A 382 0.18 -4.36 -12.41
CA ARG A 382 1.13 -5.43 -12.78
C ARG A 382 1.90 -6.01 -11.59
N ASP A 383 2.30 -5.14 -10.67
CA ASP A 383 3.10 -5.49 -9.49
C ASP A 383 2.24 -5.52 -8.22
N CYS A 384 0.93 -5.79 -8.36
CA CYS A 384 -0.03 -5.97 -7.26
C CYS A 384 -0.22 -4.72 -6.38
N GLN A 385 0.23 -3.59 -6.87
CA GLN A 385 0.19 -2.27 -6.22
C GLN A 385 -1.21 -1.74 -5.93
N LEU A 386 -2.27 -2.31 -6.53
CA LEU A 386 -3.66 -1.94 -6.23
C LEU A 386 -4.27 -2.73 -5.07
N GLY A 387 -3.54 -3.69 -4.49
CA GLY A 387 -4.00 -4.40 -3.28
C GLY A 387 -5.17 -5.35 -3.51
N VAL A 388 -5.46 -5.70 -4.76
CA VAL A 388 -6.54 -6.62 -5.15
C VAL A 388 -6.01 -7.68 -6.11
N PRO A 389 -6.21 -8.98 -5.84
CA PRO A 389 -5.79 -10.07 -6.71
C PRO A 389 -6.65 -10.17 -7.97
N GLY A 390 -6.11 -10.77 -9.03
CA GLY A 390 -6.87 -11.11 -10.23
C GLY A 390 -7.26 -9.92 -11.12
N LEU A 391 -6.73 -8.72 -10.82
CA LEU A 391 -6.94 -7.56 -11.69
C LEU A 391 -6.17 -7.69 -13.02
N PRO A 392 -6.71 -7.14 -14.12
CA PRO A 392 -5.92 -6.94 -15.33
C PRO A 392 -4.71 -6.03 -15.05
N GLU A 393 -3.69 -6.07 -15.91
CA GLU A 393 -2.47 -5.26 -15.75
C GLU A 393 -2.78 -3.75 -15.61
N ILE A 394 -3.87 -3.30 -16.23
CA ILE A 394 -4.34 -1.92 -16.18
C ILE A 394 -5.76 -1.92 -15.63
N GLN A 395 -5.97 -1.21 -14.53
CA GLN A 395 -7.28 -0.95 -13.95
C GLN A 395 -7.64 0.52 -14.24
N PRO A 396 -8.41 0.81 -15.30
CA PRO A 396 -8.65 2.18 -15.77
C PRO A 396 -9.60 2.98 -14.88
N LEU A 397 -10.43 2.31 -14.08
CA LEU A 397 -11.43 2.95 -13.22
C LEU A 397 -11.13 2.72 -11.74
N PRO A 398 -11.41 3.70 -10.87
CA PRO A 398 -11.33 3.55 -9.41
C PRO A 398 -12.02 2.28 -8.93
N LEU A 399 -11.26 1.46 -8.22
CA LEU A 399 -11.73 0.25 -7.56
C LEU A 399 -11.69 0.45 -6.05
N MET A 400 -12.81 0.21 -5.37
CA MET A 400 -12.89 0.25 -3.91
C MET A 400 -12.27 -1.01 -3.30
N LEU A 401 -11.41 -0.85 -2.29
CA LEU A 401 -10.81 -1.97 -1.56
C LEU A 401 -11.67 -2.31 -0.33
N SER A 402 -12.15 -3.56 -0.27
CA SER A 402 -13.20 -4.00 0.66
C SER A 402 -12.75 -4.19 2.11
N PHE A 403 -11.45 -4.20 2.42
CA PHE A 403 -10.96 -4.31 3.81
C PHE A 403 -11.22 -3.04 4.65
N ALA A 404 -11.67 -1.95 4.02
CA ALA A 404 -12.13 -0.75 4.71
C ALA A 404 -13.46 -0.97 5.48
N ARG A 405 -14.20 -2.05 5.17
CA ARG A 405 -15.52 -2.35 5.76
C ARG A 405 -15.56 -3.56 6.69
N THR A 406 -14.44 -4.23 6.99
CA THR A 406 -14.48 -5.43 7.84
C THR A 406 -14.66 -5.09 9.32
N SER A 407 -15.90 -4.78 9.67
CA SER A 407 -16.52 -5.03 10.97
C SER A 407 -17.65 -6.04 10.76
N PHE A 408 -17.59 -7.14 11.51
CA PHE A 408 -18.58 -8.22 11.69
C PHE A 408 -19.90 -8.13 10.88
N GLY A 409 -20.14 -9.17 10.08
CA GLY A 409 -21.40 -9.35 9.35
C GLY A 409 -22.59 -9.63 10.26
N GLY A 410 -23.74 -9.07 9.90
CA GLY A 410 -25.05 -9.40 10.46
C GLY A 410 -26.15 -8.79 9.59
N GLN A 411 -26.80 -9.65 8.81
CA GLN A 411 -28.09 -9.53 8.12
C GLN A 411 -28.62 -8.12 7.73
N THR A 412 -28.91 -7.98 6.43
CA THR A 412 -29.94 -7.10 5.91
C THR A 412 -31.29 -7.42 6.56
N ALA A 413 -31.63 -6.69 7.62
CA ALA A 413 -32.99 -6.50 8.07
C ALA A 413 -33.27 -4.99 8.05
N HIS A 414 -34.33 -4.60 7.35
CA HIS A 414 -34.83 -3.23 7.26
C HIS A 414 -34.95 -2.59 8.64
N LEU A 415 -34.11 -1.61 8.97
CA LEU A 415 -34.31 -0.64 10.06
C LEU A 415 -33.74 0.74 9.64
N PRO A 416 -34.31 1.83 10.19
CA PRO A 416 -34.51 3.09 9.47
C PRO A 416 -33.25 3.95 9.38
N LYS A 417 -33.26 4.88 8.41
CA LYS A 417 -32.34 6.01 8.28
C LYS A 417 -32.10 6.67 9.66
N SER A 418 -31.01 6.32 10.34
CA SER A 418 -30.53 7.04 11.52
C SER A 418 -29.38 7.96 11.12
N LYS A 419 -29.50 9.20 11.56
CA LYS A 419 -28.56 10.30 11.36
C LYS A 419 -27.24 10.00 12.09
N SER A 420 -26.13 10.21 11.39
CA SER A 420 -24.83 10.67 11.92
C SER A 420 -24.35 10.10 13.26
N SER A 421 -23.46 9.10 13.23
CA SER A 421 -22.49 8.83 14.31
C SER A 421 -21.27 8.06 13.80
N GLY A 422 -20.21 8.79 13.42
CA GLY A 422 -18.92 8.62 14.11
C GLY A 422 -17.90 7.55 13.71
N TYR A 423 -17.95 6.89 12.55
CA TYR A 423 -16.84 6.02 12.12
C TYR A 423 -15.73 6.83 11.42
N LYS A 424 -14.85 7.47 12.19
CA LYS A 424 -13.65 8.12 11.63
C LYS A 424 -12.51 7.09 11.52
N HIS A 425 -12.48 6.31 10.43
CA HIS A 425 -11.27 5.59 10.06
C HIS A 425 -10.24 6.62 9.60
N PHE A 426 -9.18 6.79 10.38
CA PHE A 426 -8.06 7.62 10.00
C PHE A 426 -7.23 6.87 8.96
N VAL A 427 -7.32 7.30 7.71
CA VAL A 427 -6.58 6.71 6.60
C VAL A 427 -5.85 7.83 5.87
N SER A 428 -4.52 7.76 5.90
CA SER A 428 -3.66 8.45 4.94
C SER A 428 -3.04 7.39 4.04
N ILE A 429 -2.74 7.76 2.81
CA ILE A 429 -2.07 6.89 1.84
C ILE A 429 -0.87 7.62 1.24
N SER A 430 0.23 6.91 1.09
CA SER A 430 1.40 7.38 0.33
C SER A 430 1.86 6.27 -0.60
N SER A 431 2.51 6.64 -1.70
CA SER A 431 2.78 5.72 -2.80
C SER A 431 4.08 6.01 -3.52
N GLY A 432 4.86 4.95 -3.71
CA GLY A 432 6.01 4.90 -4.59
C GLY A 432 5.84 3.80 -5.64
N LEU A 433 6.60 3.85 -6.73
CA LEU A 433 6.66 2.71 -7.65
C LEU A 433 7.61 1.64 -7.06
N PRO A 434 7.13 0.52 -6.46
CA PRO A 434 5.82 -0.13 -6.64
C PRO A 434 5.12 -0.51 -5.32
N CYS A 435 5.14 0.37 -4.31
CA CYS A 435 4.56 0.10 -2.99
C CYS A 435 3.66 1.23 -2.47
N PHE A 436 2.70 0.85 -1.64
CA PHE A 436 1.80 1.76 -0.96
C PHE A 436 1.86 1.56 0.55
N LEU A 437 1.64 2.65 1.28
CA LEU A 437 1.44 2.65 2.73
C LEU A 437 0.09 3.24 3.07
N ALA A 438 -0.59 2.65 4.04
CA ALA A 438 -1.78 3.22 4.63
C ALA A 438 -1.76 3.14 6.15
N ILE A 439 -2.37 4.13 6.80
CA ILE A 439 -2.66 4.11 8.24
C ILE A 439 -4.08 3.59 8.43
N ARG A 440 -4.31 2.71 9.40
CA ARG A 440 -5.66 2.25 9.78
C ARG A 440 -5.81 2.19 11.29
N ARG A 441 -6.78 2.92 11.85
CA ARG A 441 -7.22 2.72 13.24
C ARG A 441 -7.93 1.37 13.35
N GLN A 442 -7.49 0.53 14.29
CA GLN A 442 -8.20 -0.70 14.63
C GLN A 442 -9.37 -0.34 15.56
N SER A 443 -10.53 -0.96 15.34
CA SER A 443 -11.66 -0.84 16.26
C SER A 443 -11.24 -1.39 17.64
N PRO A 444 -11.60 -0.73 18.75
CA PRO A 444 -11.35 -1.30 20.07
C PRO A 444 -12.13 -2.62 20.18
N GLY A 445 -11.41 -3.75 20.07
CA GLY A 445 -11.95 -5.04 20.45
C GLY A 445 -12.19 -5.03 21.95
N TYR A 446 -13.36 -5.52 22.38
CA TYR A 446 -13.60 -5.83 23.77
C TYR A 446 -12.48 -6.75 24.28
N SER A 447 -11.82 -6.36 25.36
CA SER A 447 -10.82 -7.18 26.05
C SER A 447 -11.48 -8.48 26.51
N SER A 448 -10.92 -9.64 26.15
CA SER A 448 -11.32 -10.90 26.76
C SER A 448 -10.99 -10.86 28.25
N VAL A 449 -12.02 -10.85 29.08
CA VAL A 449 -11.91 -11.02 30.53
C VAL A 449 -11.91 -12.53 30.79
N HIS A 450 -10.98 -12.97 31.64
CA HIS A 450 -10.76 -14.33 32.16
C HIS A 450 -9.96 -15.32 31.28
N THR A 451 -8.66 -15.39 31.59
CA THR A 451 -7.88 -16.62 31.48
C THR A 451 -8.39 -17.64 32.50
N ALA A 452 -9.03 -18.71 32.05
CA ALA A 452 -9.27 -19.91 32.87
C ALA A 452 -8.25 -20.99 32.50
N SER A 453 -7.37 -21.31 33.44
CA SER A 453 -6.51 -22.49 33.39
C SER A 453 -7.35 -23.74 33.70
N PHE A 454 -7.33 -24.75 32.85
CA PHE A 454 -7.82 -26.09 33.19
C PHE A 454 -6.76 -27.15 32.90
N SER A 455 -6.39 -27.87 33.96
CA SER A 455 -5.70 -29.16 33.93
C SER A 455 -6.74 -30.28 33.92
N SER A 456 -6.54 -31.35 33.16
CA SER A 456 -7.12 -32.64 33.53
C SER A 456 -6.19 -33.82 33.24
N GLN A 457 -5.93 -34.57 34.31
CA GLN A 457 -5.53 -35.97 34.30
C GLN A 457 -6.82 -36.81 34.33
N HIS A 458 -6.98 -37.77 33.40
CA HIS A 458 -7.41 -39.17 33.63
C HIS A 458 -7.88 -39.85 32.32
N ASN A 459 -7.03 -40.75 31.80
CA ASN A 459 -7.27 -42.17 31.55
C ASN A 459 -8.72 -42.68 31.28
N GLN A 460 -8.96 -43.19 30.06
CA GLN A 460 -9.16 -44.62 29.70
C GLN A 460 -9.92 -44.75 28.37
N LEU A 461 -9.28 -45.38 27.37
CA LEU A 461 -9.91 -45.80 26.11
C LEU A 461 -9.77 -47.31 25.97
N SER A 462 -10.90 -48.00 26.04
CA SER A 462 -11.09 -49.37 25.56
C SER A 462 -11.18 -49.40 24.04
N THR A 463 -10.53 -50.39 23.44
CA THR A 463 -10.53 -50.75 22.02
C THR A 463 -11.92 -51.12 21.48
N ASP A 464 -12.28 -50.76 20.24
CA ASP A 464 -12.05 -51.62 19.06
C ASP A 464 -12.57 -51.02 17.72
N ARG A 465 -11.90 -51.43 16.63
CA ARG A 465 -12.33 -51.60 15.22
C ARG A 465 -13.14 -50.52 14.50
N SER A 466 -12.42 -49.62 13.83
CA SER A 466 -12.49 -49.32 12.37
C SER A 466 -11.96 -47.91 12.10
N GLY A 467 -10.64 -47.76 12.03
CA GLY A 467 -9.95 -46.46 11.99
C GLY A 467 -9.35 -46.15 10.62
N THR A 468 -10.20 -45.77 9.67
CA THR A 468 -9.87 -45.17 8.38
C THR A 468 -9.08 -43.85 8.60
N VAL A 469 -7.78 -43.81 8.27
CA VAL A 469 -6.89 -42.62 8.45
C VAL A 469 -7.32 -41.42 7.58
N MET A 470 -7.96 -40.44 8.21
CA MET A 470 -8.36 -39.15 7.62
C MET A 470 -7.16 -38.32 7.14
N ALA A 471 -7.40 -37.39 6.20
CA ALA A 471 -6.47 -36.36 5.76
C ALA A 471 -5.72 -35.71 6.95
N GLU A 472 -4.42 -35.44 6.79
CA GLU A 472 -3.62 -34.79 7.83
C GLU A 472 -4.21 -33.41 8.16
N ARG A 473 -4.80 -33.30 9.34
CA ARG A 473 -5.20 -32.05 9.98
C ARG A 473 -4.01 -31.54 10.78
N GLU A 474 -3.48 -30.39 10.40
CA GLU A 474 -2.46 -29.69 11.19
C GLU A 474 -3.12 -28.46 11.82
N LEU A 475 -3.38 -28.50 13.13
CA LEU A 475 -3.78 -27.32 13.90
C LEU A 475 -2.52 -26.49 14.15
N ILE A 476 -2.37 -25.40 13.40
CA ILE A 476 -1.30 -24.44 13.57
C ILE A 476 -1.94 -23.18 14.13
N ASP A 477 -1.91 -23.04 15.46
CA ASP A 477 -2.54 -21.96 16.25
C ASP A 477 -4.04 -22.14 16.50
N LYS A 478 -4.54 -21.63 17.63
CA LYS A 478 -5.86 -21.98 18.22
C LYS A 478 -7.09 -21.71 17.31
N ASP A 479 -6.92 -20.96 16.22
CA ASP A 479 -8.02 -20.48 15.37
C ASP A 479 -7.92 -20.90 13.89
N LYS A 480 -7.05 -21.86 13.53
CA LYS A 480 -6.80 -22.21 12.11
C LYS A 480 -6.90 -23.71 11.83
N LEU A 481 -7.70 -24.05 10.83
CA LEU A 481 -7.76 -25.40 10.23
C LEU A 481 -7.11 -25.38 8.84
N ILE A 482 -6.20 -26.32 8.59
CA ILE A 482 -5.59 -26.55 7.28
C ILE A 482 -6.02 -27.93 6.77
N LEU A 483 -6.63 -27.96 5.58
CA LEU A 483 -6.92 -29.19 4.84
C LEU A 483 -5.82 -29.38 3.79
N ARG A 484 -5.06 -30.48 3.86
CA ARG A 484 -3.99 -30.82 2.91
C ARG A 484 -4.29 -32.12 2.16
N GLY A 485 -3.69 -32.27 0.97
CA GLY A 485 -3.59 -33.56 0.28
C GLY A 485 -4.78 -33.94 -0.61
N LEU A 486 -5.59 -32.96 -1.03
CA LEU A 486 -6.68 -33.19 -1.97
C LEU A 486 -6.12 -33.30 -3.39
N GLN A 487 -5.99 -34.52 -3.93
CA GLN A 487 -5.57 -34.75 -5.31
C GLN A 487 -6.77 -35.07 -6.21
N PHE A 488 -6.98 -34.26 -7.24
CA PHE A 488 -8.03 -34.48 -8.24
C PHE A 488 -7.43 -34.84 -9.59
N HIS A 489 -7.99 -35.87 -10.24
CA HIS A 489 -7.64 -36.28 -11.60
C HIS A 489 -8.79 -35.91 -12.55
N GLY A 490 -8.53 -34.99 -13.47
CA GLY A 490 -9.49 -34.58 -14.51
C GLY A 490 -9.04 -35.00 -15.91
N PHE A 491 -10.00 -35.24 -16.80
CA PHE A 491 -9.79 -35.50 -18.23
C PHE A 491 -10.57 -34.46 -19.05
N HIS A 492 -9.96 -33.91 -20.12
CA HIS A 492 -10.62 -32.97 -21.04
C HIS A 492 -10.41 -33.43 -22.48
N GLY A 493 -11.49 -33.48 -23.28
CA GLY A 493 -11.46 -33.81 -24.70
C GLY A 493 -12.56 -33.10 -25.48
N VAL A 494 -12.25 -32.66 -26.70
CA VAL A 494 -13.22 -32.07 -27.65
C VAL A 494 -13.82 -33.19 -28.49
N LYS A 495 -15.15 -33.27 -28.57
CA LYS A 495 -15.84 -34.12 -29.57
C LYS A 495 -15.88 -33.39 -30.91
N GLN A 496 -15.05 -33.83 -31.84
CA GLN A 496 -15.43 -34.04 -33.24
C GLN A 496 -14.52 -35.14 -33.79
N GLU A 497 -15.09 -35.96 -34.66
CA GLU A 497 -14.65 -37.30 -35.07
C GLU A 497 -13.12 -37.45 -35.26
N GLU A 498 -12.61 -38.57 -34.71
CA GLU A 498 -11.23 -39.09 -34.74
C GLU A 498 -10.20 -38.57 -33.71
N LYS A 499 -9.93 -39.45 -32.72
CA LYS A 499 -8.78 -39.52 -31.78
C LYS A 499 -8.47 -38.26 -30.95
N THR A 500 -9.14 -38.15 -29.80
CA THR A 500 -8.83 -37.17 -28.75
C THR A 500 -7.63 -37.61 -27.89
N LEU A 501 -6.60 -36.77 -27.75
CA LEU A 501 -5.57 -36.90 -26.70
C LEU A 501 -6.13 -36.36 -25.38
N GLY A 502 -6.36 -37.24 -24.39
CA GLY A 502 -6.68 -36.82 -23.02
C GLY A 502 -5.42 -36.38 -22.26
N GLN A 503 -5.50 -35.24 -21.55
CA GLN A 503 -4.45 -34.78 -20.64
C GLN A 503 -4.87 -35.03 -19.18
N LYS A 504 -4.04 -35.73 -18.40
CA LYS A 504 -4.22 -35.95 -16.96
C LYS A 504 -3.50 -34.85 -16.19
N PHE A 505 -4.20 -34.12 -15.32
CA PHE A 505 -3.60 -33.13 -14.42
C PHE A 505 -3.94 -33.45 -12.96
N VAL A 506 -3.07 -32.99 -12.04
CA VAL A 506 -3.25 -33.11 -10.59
C VAL A 506 -3.49 -31.72 -10.03
N VAL A 507 -4.56 -31.56 -9.24
CA VAL A 507 -4.85 -30.33 -8.52
C VAL A 507 -4.68 -30.59 -7.04
N ASP A 508 -3.80 -29.85 -6.36
CA ASP A 508 -3.69 -29.78 -4.91
C ASP A 508 -4.42 -28.53 -4.41
N VAL A 509 -5.28 -28.68 -3.40
CA VAL A 509 -6.01 -27.58 -2.77
C VAL A 509 -5.66 -27.50 -1.29
N ASP A 510 -5.07 -26.37 -0.87
CA ASP A 510 -4.94 -25.99 0.53
C ASP A 510 -5.96 -24.89 0.85
N ALA A 511 -6.77 -25.09 1.89
CA ALA A 511 -7.75 -24.09 2.34
C ALA A 511 -7.46 -23.67 3.79
N TRP A 512 -7.57 -22.36 4.06
CA TRP A 512 -7.41 -21.78 5.39
C TRP A 512 -8.74 -21.29 5.92
N MET A 513 -9.18 -21.86 7.03
CA MET A 513 -10.39 -21.46 7.73
C MET A 513 -10.08 -20.60 8.95
N ASP A 514 -10.93 -19.61 9.18
CA ASP A 514 -10.96 -18.83 10.41
C ASP A 514 -12.04 -19.43 11.33
N LEU A 515 -11.62 -20.02 12.46
CA LEU A 515 -12.53 -20.68 13.41
C LEU A 515 -13.38 -19.68 14.20
N SER A 516 -13.08 -18.39 14.14
CA SER A 516 -13.85 -17.34 14.83
C SER A 516 -15.20 -17.01 14.18
N ALA A 517 -15.44 -17.50 12.95
CA ALA A 517 -16.69 -17.32 12.20
C ALA A 517 -17.67 -18.51 12.33
N ALA A 518 -17.25 -19.63 12.93
CA ALA A 518 -18.15 -20.73 13.25
C ALA A 518 -18.89 -20.38 14.55
N GLY A 519 -20.21 -20.16 14.47
CA GLY A 519 -21.02 -19.94 15.67
C GLY A 519 -20.84 -21.11 16.65
N GLU A 520 -20.92 -20.82 17.96
CA GLU A 520 -20.64 -21.77 19.06
C GLU A 520 -21.56 -23.03 19.12
N THR A 521 -22.35 -23.32 18.08
CA THR A 521 -23.28 -24.45 18.07
C THR A 521 -23.26 -25.32 16.81
N ASP A 522 -22.49 -24.99 15.78
CA ASP A 522 -22.46 -25.83 14.57
C ASP A 522 -21.24 -26.75 14.61
N SER A 523 -21.50 -28.06 14.71
CA SER A 523 -20.48 -29.09 14.53
C SER A 523 -19.69 -28.84 13.24
N ILE A 524 -18.36 -28.86 13.33
CA ILE A 524 -17.41 -28.72 12.21
C ILE A 524 -17.70 -29.70 11.05
N SER A 525 -18.49 -30.77 11.27
CA SER A 525 -18.98 -31.67 10.22
C SER A 525 -19.94 -31.02 9.21
N ASP A 526 -20.64 -29.96 9.61
CA ASP A 526 -21.82 -29.47 8.88
C ASP A 526 -21.54 -28.25 8.00
N THR A 527 -20.37 -27.61 8.16
CA THR A 527 -20.09 -26.32 7.53
C THR A 527 -19.32 -26.41 6.20
N VAL A 528 -18.47 -27.42 5.99
CA VAL A 528 -17.77 -27.67 4.71
C VAL A 528 -17.50 -29.16 4.53
N SER A 529 -18.29 -29.83 3.69
CA SER A 529 -18.01 -31.22 3.30
C SER A 529 -17.03 -31.27 2.14
N TYR A 530 -16.13 -32.28 2.16
CA TYR A 530 -15.31 -32.69 1.01
C TYR A 530 -16.15 -32.81 -0.28
N THR A 531 -17.40 -33.24 -0.14
CA THR A 531 -18.35 -33.41 -1.25
C THR A 531 -18.72 -32.09 -1.94
N ASP A 532 -18.71 -30.97 -1.23
CA ASP A 532 -19.05 -29.67 -1.81
C ASP A 532 -17.86 -29.04 -2.54
N ILE A 533 -16.65 -29.21 -2.01
CA ILE A 533 -15.40 -28.84 -2.70
C ILE A 533 -15.27 -29.68 -3.99
N TYR A 534 -15.63 -30.97 -3.92
CA TYR A 534 -15.71 -31.86 -5.07
C TYR A 534 -16.69 -31.38 -6.15
N ARG A 535 -17.92 -30.97 -5.77
CA ARG A 535 -18.91 -30.45 -6.74
C ARG A 535 -18.41 -29.19 -7.45
N ILE A 536 -17.80 -28.26 -6.70
CA ILE A 536 -17.20 -27.04 -7.28
C ILE A 536 -16.09 -27.39 -8.27
N ALA A 537 -15.17 -28.29 -7.89
CA ALA A 537 -14.06 -28.68 -8.75
C ALA A 537 -14.57 -29.35 -10.05
N LYS A 538 -15.62 -30.19 -9.93
CA LYS A 538 -16.26 -30.84 -11.08
C LYS A 538 -16.88 -29.84 -12.06
N ASP A 539 -17.73 -28.92 -11.59
CA ASP A 539 -18.42 -27.95 -12.44
C ASP A 539 -17.45 -27.00 -13.17
N VAL A 540 -16.30 -26.71 -12.55
CA VAL A 540 -15.25 -25.86 -13.15
C VAL A 540 -14.52 -26.58 -14.29
N VAL A 541 -14.24 -27.88 -14.13
CA VAL A 541 -13.57 -28.71 -15.16
C VAL A 541 -14.48 -28.96 -16.36
N GLU A 542 -15.81 -29.00 -16.18
CA GLU A 542 -16.79 -29.24 -17.25
C GLU A 542 -17.14 -27.97 -18.08
N GLY A 543 -16.58 -26.78 -17.76
CA GLY A 543 -16.87 -25.51 -18.47
C GLY A 543 -16.01 -25.20 -19.72
N PRO A 544 -16.38 -24.20 -20.55
CA PRO A 544 -15.72 -23.90 -21.83
C PRO A 544 -14.29 -23.32 -21.69
N SER A 545 -13.42 -23.65 -22.65
CA SER A 545 -11.95 -23.63 -22.51
C SER A 545 -11.23 -22.46 -23.21
N ARG A 546 -10.59 -21.58 -22.41
CA ARG A 546 -9.34 -20.85 -22.79
C ARG A 546 -8.47 -20.63 -21.53
N ASN A 547 -7.17 -20.95 -21.63
CA ASN A 547 -6.13 -20.91 -20.58
C ASN A 547 -6.34 -21.88 -19.39
N LEU A 548 -6.38 -23.18 -19.70
CA LEU A 548 -6.90 -24.27 -18.85
C LEU A 548 -6.34 -24.36 -17.42
N LEU A 549 -5.02 -24.23 -17.19
CA LEU A 549 -4.44 -24.52 -15.86
C LEU A 549 -4.65 -23.38 -14.86
N GLU A 550 -4.31 -22.15 -15.24
CA GLU A 550 -4.48 -20.97 -14.39
C GLU A 550 -5.96 -20.60 -14.24
N ALA A 551 -6.77 -20.76 -15.31
CA ALA A 551 -8.21 -20.51 -15.23
C ALA A 551 -8.93 -21.54 -14.35
N VAL A 552 -8.55 -22.82 -14.38
CA VAL A 552 -9.12 -23.85 -13.49
C VAL A 552 -8.71 -23.57 -12.04
N ALA A 553 -7.43 -23.27 -11.79
CA ALA A 553 -6.96 -22.91 -10.44
C ALA A 553 -7.70 -21.70 -9.87
N HIS A 554 -7.85 -20.65 -10.68
CA HIS A 554 -8.52 -19.42 -10.31
C HIS A 554 -10.03 -19.63 -10.10
N ARG A 555 -10.70 -20.43 -10.95
CA ARG A 555 -12.13 -20.71 -10.83
C ARG A 555 -12.44 -21.59 -9.62
N ILE A 556 -11.59 -22.59 -9.32
CA ILE A 556 -11.71 -23.38 -8.08
C ILE A 556 -11.55 -22.45 -6.88
N ALA A 557 -10.46 -21.67 -6.81
CA ALA A 557 -10.23 -20.75 -5.69
C ALA A 557 -11.38 -19.76 -5.50
N SER A 558 -11.86 -19.14 -6.59
CA SER A 558 -12.95 -18.17 -6.55
C SER A 558 -14.27 -18.80 -6.12
N ALA A 559 -14.63 -19.96 -6.68
CA ALA A 559 -15.89 -20.63 -6.34
C ALA A 559 -15.88 -21.20 -4.91
N THR A 560 -14.73 -21.66 -4.42
CA THR A 560 -14.57 -22.08 -3.03
C THR A 560 -14.71 -20.89 -2.07
N LEU A 561 -14.07 -19.76 -2.36
CA LEU A 561 -14.20 -18.55 -1.53
C LEU A 561 -15.61 -17.95 -1.58
N LEU A 562 -16.29 -18.00 -2.73
CA LEU A 562 -17.68 -17.53 -2.88
C LEU A 562 -18.68 -18.42 -2.14
N LYS A 563 -18.52 -19.74 -2.22
CA LYS A 563 -19.46 -20.70 -1.59
C LYS A 563 -19.24 -20.81 -0.08
N PHE A 564 -18.02 -20.53 0.39
CA PHE A 564 -17.64 -20.69 1.80
C PHE A 564 -17.00 -19.40 2.36
N PRO A 565 -17.81 -18.45 2.85
CA PRO A 565 -17.33 -17.19 3.42
C PRO A 565 -16.36 -17.35 4.60
N GLN A 566 -16.39 -18.50 5.27
CA GLN A 566 -15.52 -18.89 6.39
C GLN A 566 -14.09 -19.29 5.95
N ILE A 567 -13.87 -19.49 4.65
CA ILE A 567 -12.55 -19.77 4.09
C ILE A 567 -11.89 -18.44 3.75
N SER A 568 -10.84 -18.10 4.49
CA SER A 568 -10.13 -16.82 4.36
C SER A 568 -9.15 -16.79 3.18
N ALA A 569 -8.68 -17.97 2.76
CA ALA A 569 -7.80 -18.13 1.61
C ALA A 569 -7.85 -19.57 1.08
N VAL A 570 -7.59 -19.71 -0.23
CA VAL A 570 -7.42 -21.00 -0.90
C VAL A 570 -6.19 -20.93 -1.79
N ARG A 571 -5.30 -21.91 -1.69
CA ARG A 571 -4.19 -22.12 -2.62
C ARG A 571 -4.55 -23.32 -3.48
N VAL A 572 -4.57 -23.11 -4.78
CA VAL A 572 -4.78 -24.17 -5.76
C VAL A 572 -3.50 -24.30 -6.58
N LYS A 573 -2.86 -25.47 -6.51
CA LYS A 573 -1.68 -25.79 -7.30
C LYS A 573 -2.05 -26.82 -8.35
N VAL A 574 -1.80 -26.52 -9.61
CA VAL A 574 -2.08 -27.46 -10.71
C VAL A 574 -0.77 -27.95 -11.31
N GLY A 575 -0.55 -29.26 -11.26
CA GLY A 575 0.65 -29.92 -11.80
C GLY A 575 0.59 -30.07 -13.33
N LYS A 576 1.78 -30.09 -13.97
CA LYS A 576 1.90 -30.34 -15.42
C LYS A 576 1.48 -31.78 -15.77
N PRO A 577 0.90 -32.01 -16.96
CA PRO A 577 0.35 -33.31 -17.29
C PRO A 577 1.42 -34.39 -17.47
N HIS A 578 1.15 -35.59 -16.95
CA HIS A 578 1.94 -36.79 -17.20
C HIS A 578 1.14 -37.75 -18.11
N VAL A 579 1.64 -37.87 -19.35
CA VAL A 579 1.29 -38.89 -20.37
C VAL A 579 -0.07 -38.70 -21.08
N ALA A 580 -0.04 -38.80 -22.41
CA ALA A 580 -1.20 -38.91 -23.28
C ALA A 580 -1.55 -40.39 -23.50
N VAL A 581 -2.78 -40.80 -23.19
CA VAL A 581 -3.25 -42.17 -23.41
C VAL A 581 -4.19 -42.18 -24.62
N GLN A 582 -3.96 -43.10 -25.57
CA GLN A 582 -4.86 -43.39 -26.69
C GLN A 582 -5.79 -44.54 -26.30
N GLY A 583 -7.10 -44.28 -26.20
CA GLY A 583 -8.12 -45.31 -25.99
C GLY A 583 -9.51 -44.71 -25.82
N ILE A 584 -10.54 -45.41 -26.31
CA ILE A 584 -11.94 -45.06 -26.11
C ILE A 584 -12.33 -45.54 -24.71
N VAL A 585 -12.72 -44.60 -23.84
CA VAL A 585 -13.30 -44.91 -22.52
C VAL A 585 -14.54 -44.04 -22.37
N ASP A 586 -15.70 -44.69 -22.41
CA ASP A 586 -16.93 -44.15 -21.85
C ASP A 586 -16.89 -44.30 -20.32
N TYR A 587 -17.39 -43.28 -19.62
CA TYR A 587 -17.40 -43.05 -18.16
C TYR A 587 -16.18 -42.33 -17.56
N LEU A 588 -16.51 -41.26 -16.80
CA LEU A 588 -15.60 -40.46 -15.99
C LEU A 588 -15.38 -41.18 -14.64
N GLY A 589 -14.35 -42.01 -14.56
CA GLY A 589 -13.92 -42.64 -13.31
C GLY A 589 -12.91 -41.75 -12.57
N VAL A 590 -13.26 -41.29 -11.36
CA VAL A 590 -12.32 -40.61 -10.46
C VAL A 590 -11.67 -41.68 -9.58
N GLU A 591 -10.39 -41.97 -9.82
CA GLU A 591 -9.62 -42.89 -8.97
C GLU A 591 -8.96 -42.10 -7.84
N ILE A 592 -9.31 -42.45 -6.59
CA ILE A 592 -8.77 -41.86 -5.36
C ILE A 592 -7.68 -42.80 -4.85
N LEU A 593 -6.40 -42.43 -5.03
CA LEU A 593 -5.29 -43.18 -4.46
C LEU A 593 -4.94 -42.63 -3.08
N ARG A 594 -5.09 -43.46 -2.06
CA ARG A 594 -4.75 -43.16 -0.67
C ARG A 594 -3.36 -43.71 -0.37
N TYR A 595 -2.34 -42.85 -0.31
CA TYR A 595 -1.00 -43.29 0.09
C TYR A 595 -0.83 -43.24 1.61
N ARG A 596 -0.48 -44.39 2.19
CA ARG A 596 0.01 -44.49 3.57
C ARG A 596 1.53 -44.39 3.51
N LYS A 597 2.12 -43.48 4.29
CA LYS A 597 3.58 -43.37 4.43
C LYS A 597 4.00 -44.37 5.51
N ASP A 598 4.46 -45.55 5.11
CA ASP A 598 5.04 -46.50 6.06
C ASP A 598 6.43 -46.01 6.48
N VAL A 599 6.60 -45.81 7.79
CA VAL A 599 7.92 -45.68 8.42
C VAL A 599 8.47 -47.10 8.56
N GLY A 600 9.67 -47.33 8.03
CA GLY A 600 10.24 -48.66 7.84
C GLY A 600 10.31 -49.52 9.10
N GLY A 601 10.09 -50.81 8.91
CA GLY A 601 10.25 -51.84 9.94
C GLY A 601 9.82 -53.23 9.44
N ASP A 602 10.82 -53.96 8.94
CA ASP A 602 10.94 -55.41 8.75
C ASP A 602 9.95 -56.25 7.91
N ARG A 603 10.59 -57.03 7.03
CA ARG A 603 10.07 -58.21 6.34
C ARG A 603 9.52 -59.22 7.35
N GLN A 604 8.32 -59.73 7.09
CA GLN A 604 8.05 -61.16 7.11
C GLN A 604 6.82 -61.48 6.27
N GLU A 605 7.00 -62.39 5.31
CA GLU A 605 5.92 -63.06 4.57
C GLU A 605 5.09 -63.92 5.53
N LEU A 606 3.80 -64.12 5.24
CA LEU A 606 3.25 -65.43 4.89
C LEU A 606 1.72 -65.38 4.66
N HIS A 607 1.38 -65.87 3.46
CA HIS A 607 0.12 -66.35 2.88
C HIS A 607 -1.09 -65.43 2.71
#